data_AF-A0A0D8X952-F1
#
_entry.id   AF-A0A0D8X952-F1
#
_cell.length_a   1.000
_cell.length_b   1.000
_cell.length_c   1.000
_cell.angle_alpha   90.00
_cell.angle_beta   90.00
_cell.angle_gamma   90.00
#
_symmetry.space_group_name_H-M   'P 1'
#
loop_
_entity.id
_entity.type
_entity.pdbx_description
1 polymer ?
#
loop_
_entity_poly.entity_id
_entity_poly.type
_entity_poly.pdbx_seq_one_letter_code
_entity_poly.pdbx_strand_id
1 'polypeptide(L)'
;MPGGRNGSAIYSIYKLRCRKTGRHVVNCESTTSCESASDGIIRLKENRADYDEYPRPKCKNLIQELIEIDQIDKLINLRGLRIAPLSDSREEFAPACQRLSRIGDEIVEQLVEWTKMLPFYCELPVEIHTHLLTQRWAELVLLSACFYSCSTSNLSNDETAVSTTTIDGNEEVSFIDPSVNILLLQKRLSAVMGKPIPLEHVTKEAGPLVEKFTALLYSFSKMRITPEAYVCIKAITLLHYNTEGTDANDEKSAFVRKVTLIQDQFVKALQVHLIQNEEGARLSDILTWLPMLHNASSVLLHSKMFYVPFLICKNPHRFAGQDDYSESN
;
A
#
# COMPACT_ATOMS: atom_id res chain seq x y z
N MET A 1 12.77 6.84 -28.25
CA MET A 1 12.60 5.40 -27.92
C MET A 1 11.26 5.24 -27.22
N PRO A 2 10.43 4.23 -27.56
CA PRO A 2 8.99 4.31 -27.31
C PRO A 2 8.67 3.99 -25.84
N GLY A 3 8.52 5.05 -25.04
CA GLY A 3 7.94 5.01 -23.70
C GLY A 3 6.42 5.02 -23.81
N GLY A 4 5.81 3.88 -23.51
CA GLY A 4 4.35 3.69 -23.52
C GLY A 4 3.92 2.28 -23.11
N ARG A 5 4.73 1.57 -22.32
CA ARG A 5 4.57 0.11 -22.11
C ARG A 5 4.16 -0.32 -20.69
N ASN A 6 3.93 0.60 -19.76
CA ASN A 6 3.74 0.20 -18.35
C ASN A 6 2.36 -0.45 -18.10
N GLY A 7 1.28 0.01 -18.73
CA GLY A 7 -0.04 -0.62 -18.58
C GLY A 7 -0.16 -1.99 -19.26
N SER A 8 0.46 -2.17 -20.43
CA SER A 8 0.45 -3.43 -21.18
C SER A 8 1.35 -4.50 -20.53
N ALA A 9 2.46 -4.11 -19.89
CA ALA A 9 3.33 -5.03 -19.16
C ALA A 9 2.62 -5.69 -17.97
N ILE A 10 1.84 -4.92 -17.19
CA ILE A 10 1.05 -5.44 -16.06
C ILE A 10 0.06 -6.52 -16.53
N TYR A 11 -0.69 -6.23 -17.59
CA TYR A 11 -1.65 -7.18 -18.18
C TYR A 11 -0.97 -8.45 -18.74
N SER A 12 0.19 -8.28 -19.38
CA SER A 12 0.93 -9.37 -20.02
C SER A 12 1.59 -10.33 -19.01
N ILE A 13 2.17 -9.78 -17.94
CA ILE A 13 2.80 -10.56 -16.87
C ILE A 13 1.74 -11.32 -16.05
N TYR A 14 0.60 -10.69 -15.78
CA TYR A 14 -0.55 -11.33 -15.13
C TYR A 14 -1.06 -12.55 -15.91
N LYS A 15 -1.29 -12.42 -17.23
CA LYS A 15 -1.75 -13.52 -18.09
C LYS A 15 -0.76 -14.70 -18.12
N LEU A 16 0.54 -14.41 -18.07
CA LEU A 16 1.58 -15.44 -18.08
C LEU A 16 1.62 -16.25 -16.77
N ARG A 17 1.23 -15.64 -15.64
CA ARG A 17 1.22 -16.27 -14.30
C ARG A 17 -0.07 -17.04 -14.01
N CYS A 18 -1.24 -16.57 -14.46
CA CYS A 18 -2.51 -17.31 -14.32
C CYS A 18 -2.47 -18.70 -14.98
N ARG A 19 -1.67 -18.87 -16.04
CA ARG A 19 -1.45 -20.17 -16.68
C ARG A 19 -0.67 -21.18 -15.82
N LYS A 20 0.05 -20.73 -14.78
CA LYS A 20 0.86 -21.62 -13.92
C LYS A 20 0.15 -22.07 -12.64
N THR A 21 -0.91 -21.38 -12.19
CA THR A 21 -1.51 -21.60 -10.86
C THR A 21 -2.88 -22.31 -10.88
N GLY A 22 -3.32 -22.83 -12.02
CA GLY A 22 -4.65 -23.46 -12.21
C GLY A 22 -4.88 -24.82 -11.51
N ARG A 23 -4.25 -25.11 -10.37
CA ARG A 23 -4.50 -26.33 -9.57
C ARG A 23 -4.35 -26.08 -8.08
N HIS A 24 -5.28 -25.33 -7.48
CA HIS A 24 -5.66 -25.56 -6.09
C HIS A 24 -7.02 -24.93 -5.82
N VAL A 25 -8.09 -25.70 -6.05
CA VAL A 25 -9.45 -25.37 -5.61
C VAL A 25 -9.61 -26.00 -4.23
N VAL A 26 -9.75 -25.18 -3.19
CA VAL A 26 -10.21 -25.66 -1.88
C VAL A 26 -11.70 -25.38 -1.80
N ASN A 27 -12.45 -26.47 -1.76
CA ASN A 27 -13.90 -26.55 -1.66
C ASN A 27 -14.28 -26.44 -0.17
N CYS A 28 -15.20 -25.56 0.21
CA CYS A 28 -15.88 -25.63 1.51
C CYS A 28 -17.38 -25.47 1.28
N GLU A 29 -18.05 -26.62 1.22
CA GLU A 29 -19.50 -26.76 1.38
C GLU A 29 -19.84 -27.00 2.85
N SER A 30 -21.16 -27.00 3.11
CA SER A 30 -21.89 -27.42 4.31
C SER A 30 -22.24 -26.27 5.27
N THR A 31 -23.47 -26.09 5.78
CA THR A 31 -24.87 -26.48 5.50
C THR A 31 -25.64 -26.01 6.74
N THR A 32 -26.86 -25.52 6.55
CA THR A 32 -27.82 -25.10 7.57
C THR A 32 -28.36 -26.24 8.45
N SER A 33 -28.66 -25.98 9.73
CA SER A 33 -29.93 -26.40 10.36
C SER A 33 -30.12 -25.81 11.77
N CYS A 34 -31.33 -25.33 12.01
CA CYS A 34 -31.91 -24.82 13.25
C CYS A 34 -32.73 -25.92 13.94
N GLU A 35 -32.78 -25.93 15.28
CA GLU A 35 -33.85 -26.58 16.04
C GLU A 35 -33.93 -26.02 17.48
N SER A 36 -35.15 -25.96 18.00
CA SER A 36 -35.59 -25.28 19.22
C SER A 36 -36.50 -26.19 20.04
N ALA A 37 -36.33 -26.28 21.36
CA ALA A 37 -37.38 -26.65 22.34
C ALA A 37 -36.89 -26.47 23.79
N SER A 38 -37.84 -26.49 24.72
CA SER A 38 -37.97 -25.76 25.99
C SER A 38 -37.83 -26.57 27.29
N ASP A 39 -37.66 -25.82 28.39
CA ASP A 39 -38.24 -25.98 29.76
C ASP A 39 -37.57 -26.84 30.87
N GLY A 40 -37.54 -26.27 32.10
CA GLY A 40 -37.46 -27.02 33.38
C GLY A 40 -36.39 -26.59 34.41
N ILE A 41 -36.81 -26.06 35.57
CA ILE A 41 -36.04 -25.46 36.68
C ILE A 41 -35.65 -26.50 37.78
N ILE A 42 -34.49 -26.33 38.46
CA ILE A 42 -34.28 -26.27 39.96
C ILE A 42 -32.83 -26.67 40.43
N ARG A 43 -32.13 -25.66 40.97
CA ARG A 43 -31.18 -25.53 42.13
C ARG A 43 -29.93 -26.43 42.36
N LEU A 44 -28.77 -25.74 42.32
CA LEU A 44 -27.68 -25.60 43.32
C LEU A 44 -27.07 -26.85 44.00
N LYS A 45 -25.79 -27.18 43.71
CA LYS A 45 -24.58 -26.69 44.42
C LYS A 45 -23.29 -27.33 43.88
N GLU A 46 -22.29 -26.47 43.68
CA GLU A 46 -20.81 -26.67 43.68
C GLU A 46 -20.22 -28.04 43.33
N ASN A 47 -19.41 -28.07 42.25
CA ASN A 47 -18.00 -28.45 42.43
C ASN A 47 -17.11 -27.93 41.29
N ARG A 48 -15.95 -27.46 41.74
CA ARG A 48 -14.85 -26.79 41.06
C ARG A 48 -14.15 -27.77 40.11
N ALA A 49 -14.10 -27.46 38.82
CA ALA A 49 -13.13 -28.02 37.89
C ALA A 49 -12.68 -26.90 36.94
N ASP A 50 -11.47 -26.46 37.22
CA ASP A 50 -10.58 -25.66 36.40
C ASP A 50 -10.50 -26.27 34.99
N TYR A 51 -11.10 -25.60 34.01
CA TYR A 51 -10.89 -25.90 32.60
C TYR A 51 -10.43 -24.62 31.95
N ASP A 52 -9.17 -24.68 31.50
CA ASP A 52 -8.46 -23.69 30.72
C ASP A 52 -9.38 -22.85 29.85
N GLU A 53 -9.24 -21.54 30.04
CA GLU A 53 -9.73 -20.48 29.18
C GLU A 53 -9.09 -20.65 27.79
N TYR A 54 -9.70 -21.46 26.93
CA TYR A 54 -9.41 -21.44 25.51
C TYR A 54 -9.61 -19.99 25.04
N PRO A 55 -8.58 -19.33 24.45
CA PRO A 55 -8.76 -17.96 23.98
C PRO A 55 -9.85 -18.01 22.93
N ARG A 56 -11.02 -17.43 23.26
CA ARG A 56 -12.11 -17.26 22.30
C ARG A 56 -11.49 -16.65 21.04
N PRO A 57 -11.80 -17.15 19.83
CA PRO A 57 -11.37 -16.47 18.62
C PRO A 57 -11.90 -15.05 18.72
N LYS A 58 -10.99 -14.08 18.89
CA LYS A 58 -11.36 -12.67 18.87
C LYS A 58 -11.93 -12.45 17.47
N CYS A 59 -13.25 -12.32 17.35
CA CYS A 59 -13.86 -11.82 16.13
C CYS A 59 -13.25 -10.44 15.90
N LYS A 60 -12.24 -10.35 15.02
CA LYS A 60 -11.57 -9.10 14.73
C LYS A 60 -12.58 -8.20 14.03
N ASN A 61 -12.60 -6.93 14.40
CA ASN A 61 -13.34 -5.94 13.62
C ASN A 61 -12.73 -5.90 12.21
N LEU A 62 -13.56 -5.81 11.17
CA LEU A 62 -13.16 -5.69 9.76
C LEU A 62 -12.00 -4.71 9.55
N ILE A 63 -12.03 -3.56 10.23
CA ILE A 63 -10.97 -2.55 10.15
C ILE A 63 -9.64 -3.08 10.70
N GLN A 64 -9.67 -3.84 11.80
CA GLN A 64 -8.47 -4.42 12.40
C GLN A 64 -7.84 -5.46 11.47
N GLU A 65 -8.66 -6.29 10.81
CA GLU A 65 -8.19 -7.22 9.78
C GLU A 65 -7.52 -6.48 8.62
N LEU A 66 -8.14 -5.39 8.14
CA LEU A 66 -7.54 -4.55 7.09
C LEU A 66 -6.18 -3.95 7.48
N ILE A 67 -6.03 -3.51 8.74
CA ILE A 67 -4.75 -2.99 9.26
C ILE A 67 -3.67 -4.07 9.22
N GLU A 68 -4.01 -5.29 9.64
CA GLU A 68 -3.05 -6.40 9.68
C GLU A 68 -2.57 -6.83 8.28
N ILE A 69 -3.46 -6.84 7.29
CA ILE A 69 -3.09 -7.26 5.92
C ILE A 69 -2.39 -6.17 5.10
N ASP A 70 -2.45 -4.89 5.49
CA ASP A 70 -1.92 -3.78 4.67
C ASP A 70 -0.41 -3.87 4.42
N GLN A 71 0.36 -4.37 5.40
CA GLN A 71 1.80 -4.62 5.34
C GLN A 71 2.61 -3.54 4.60
N ILE A 72 2.32 -2.26 4.91
CA ILE A 72 2.81 -1.08 4.19
C ILE A 72 4.33 -1.04 4.04
N ASP A 73 5.08 -1.52 5.02
CA ASP A 73 6.54 -1.59 4.97
C ASP A 73 7.04 -2.40 3.78
N LYS A 74 6.37 -3.50 3.40
CA LYS A 74 6.76 -4.32 2.24
C LYS A 74 6.54 -3.60 0.91
N LEU A 75 5.53 -2.72 0.85
CA LEU A 75 5.22 -1.92 -0.35
C LEU A 75 6.23 -0.78 -0.55
N ILE A 76 6.82 -0.26 0.52
CA ILE A 76 7.72 0.90 0.49
C ILE A 76 9.20 0.49 0.51
N ASN A 77 9.57 -0.50 1.33
CA ASN A 77 10.96 -0.93 1.53
C ASN A 77 11.34 -2.04 0.55
N LEU A 78 11.49 -1.65 -0.71
CA LEU A 78 11.67 -2.55 -1.84
C LEU A 78 13.11 -3.05 -1.97
N ARG A 79 13.29 -4.31 -2.39
CA ARG A 79 14.62 -4.91 -2.60
C ARG A 79 15.40 -4.23 -3.73
N GLY A 80 14.72 -3.74 -4.76
CA GLY A 80 15.37 -3.00 -5.85
C GLY A 80 16.11 -1.73 -5.39
N LEU A 81 15.70 -1.13 -4.28
CA LEU A 81 16.34 0.08 -3.71
C LEU A 81 17.62 -0.23 -2.93
N ARG A 82 17.86 -1.48 -2.56
CA ARG A 82 18.96 -1.89 -1.69
C ARG A 82 20.32 -1.73 -2.37
N ILE A 83 21.27 -1.09 -1.71
CA ILE A 83 22.64 -0.84 -2.14
C ILE A 83 23.53 -1.60 -1.15
N ALA A 84 24.19 -2.67 -1.61
CA ALA A 84 25.12 -3.42 -0.76
C ALA A 84 26.31 -2.52 -0.36
N PRO A 85 26.81 -2.63 0.89
CA PRO A 85 28.02 -1.94 1.29
C PRO A 85 29.21 -2.44 0.45
N LEU A 86 30.13 -1.54 0.12
CA LEU A 86 31.31 -1.78 -0.73
C LEU A 86 32.28 -2.86 -0.21
N SER A 87 32.00 -3.52 0.92
CA SER A 87 32.94 -4.38 1.65
C SER A 87 32.90 -5.86 1.28
N ASP A 88 31.80 -6.40 0.74
CA ASP A 88 31.76 -7.83 0.37
C ASP A 88 31.76 -8.04 -1.14
N SER A 89 32.97 -8.27 -1.61
CA SER A 89 33.32 -8.64 -2.97
C SER A 89 32.87 -10.07 -3.29
N ARG A 90 31.59 -10.26 -3.67
CA ARG A 90 31.20 -11.42 -4.50
C ARG A 90 29.81 -11.42 -5.14
N GLU A 91 28.91 -10.49 -4.82
CA GLU A 91 27.66 -10.39 -5.58
C GLU A 91 27.86 -9.45 -6.77
N GLU A 92 27.85 -10.02 -7.96
CA GLU A 92 27.79 -9.30 -9.23
C GLU A 92 26.56 -8.38 -9.17
N PHE A 93 26.78 -7.07 -8.97
CA PHE A 93 25.69 -6.11 -8.84
C PHE A 93 24.74 -6.27 -10.02
N ALA A 94 23.48 -6.60 -9.75
CA ALA A 94 22.46 -6.60 -10.78
C ALA A 94 22.51 -5.24 -11.51
N PRO A 95 22.60 -5.21 -12.85
CA PRO A 95 22.70 -3.97 -13.59
C PRO A 95 21.56 -3.04 -13.20
N ALA A 96 21.82 -1.73 -13.15
CA ALA A 96 20.88 -0.77 -12.60
C ALA A 96 19.49 -0.84 -13.27
N CYS A 97 19.42 -1.15 -14.57
CA CYS A 97 18.17 -1.39 -15.27
C CYS A 97 17.36 -2.55 -14.67
N GLN A 98 17.99 -3.66 -14.30
CA GLN A 98 17.34 -4.80 -13.66
C GLN A 98 16.84 -4.44 -12.26
N ARG A 99 17.62 -3.65 -11.50
CA ARG A 99 17.19 -3.15 -10.19
C ARG A 99 15.96 -2.25 -10.30
N LEU A 100 15.96 -1.34 -11.26
CA LEU A 100 14.82 -0.45 -11.54
C LEU A 100 13.58 -1.23 -12.00
N SER A 101 13.75 -2.27 -12.83
CA SER A 101 12.64 -3.16 -13.21
C SER A 101 12.08 -3.91 -12.00
N ARG A 102 12.96 -4.41 -11.12
CA ARG A 102 12.56 -5.13 -9.90
C ARG A 102 11.68 -4.27 -8.99
N ILE A 103 11.94 -2.95 -8.88
CA ILE A 103 11.07 -2.02 -8.11
C ILE A 103 9.63 -2.09 -8.62
N GLY A 104 9.42 -2.04 -9.94
CA GLY A 104 8.09 -2.13 -10.53
C GLY A 104 7.43 -3.47 -10.28
N ASP A 105 8.17 -4.57 -10.45
CA ASP A 105 7.68 -5.93 -10.22
C ASP A 105 7.26 -6.16 -8.76
N GLU A 106 8.06 -5.68 -7.81
CA GLU A 106 7.77 -5.79 -6.37
C GLU A 106 6.51 -4.98 -6.00
N ILE A 107 6.35 -3.75 -6.50
CA ILE A 107 5.13 -2.95 -6.25
C ILE A 107 3.90 -3.70 -6.75
N VAL A 108 3.94 -4.22 -7.98
CA VAL A 108 2.83 -4.98 -8.56
C VAL A 108 2.54 -6.24 -7.73
N GLU A 109 3.58 -6.96 -7.33
CA GLU A 109 3.44 -8.17 -6.50
C GLU A 109 2.78 -7.86 -5.15
N GLN A 110 3.23 -6.82 -4.44
CA GLN A 110 2.66 -6.42 -3.15
C GLN A 110 1.20 -5.96 -3.28
N LEU A 111 0.86 -5.20 -4.32
CA LEU A 111 -0.51 -4.75 -4.54
C LEU A 111 -1.46 -5.91 -4.91
N VAL A 112 -0.99 -6.86 -5.73
CA VAL A 112 -1.76 -8.06 -6.08
C VAL A 112 -1.98 -8.92 -4.85
N GLU A 113 -0.94 -9.12 -4.04
CA GLU A 113 -1.04 -9.94 -2.83
C GLU A 113 -1.97 -9.30 -1.80
N TRP A 114 -1.83 -7.99 -1.55
CA TRP A 114 -2.77 -7.25 -0.73
C TRP A 114 -4.22 -7.41 -1.22
N THR A 115 -4.45 -7.33 -2.53
CA THR A 115 -5.80 -7.48 -3.12
C THR A 115 -6.40 -8.86 -2.84
N LYS A 116 -5.61 -9.93 -2.90
CA LYS A 116 -6.08 -11.30 -2.59
C LYS A 116 -6.43 -11.50 -1.12
N MET A 117 -5.78 -10.75 -0.23
CA MET A 117 -5.99 -10.84 1.21
C MET A 117 -7.22 -10.03 1.66
N LEU A 118 -7.87 -9.27 0.78
CA LEU A 118 -9.05 -8.48 1.14
C LEU A 118 -10.23 -9.41 1.49
N PRO A 119 -11.01 -9.06 2.53
CA PRO A 119 -12.10 -9.91 3.03
C PRO A 119 -13.21 -10.16 2.01
N PHE A 120 -13.36 -9.27 1.02
CA PHE A 120 -14.33 -9.40 -0.08
C PHE A 120 -13.74 -10.05 -1.35
N TYR A 121 -12.51 -10.57 -1.33
CA TYR A 121 -11.84 -11.05 -2.55
C TYR A 121 -12.66 -12.13 -3.28
N CYS A 122 -13.24 -13.08 -2.54
CA CYS A 122 -14.07 -14.14 -3.11
C CYS A 122 -15.42 -13.66 -3.67
N GLU A 123 -15.82 -12.42 -3.40
CA GLU A 123 -17.10 -11.88 -3.85
C GLU A 123 -17.05 -11.36 -5.30
N LEU A 124 -15.86 -11.04 -5.82
CA LEU A 124 -15.70 -10.47 -7.15
C LEU A 124 -14.84 -11.39 -8.03
N PRO A 125 -15.13 -11.49 -9.34
CA PRO A 125 -14.27 -12.21 -10.27
C PRO A 125 -12.86 -11.60 -10.34
N VAL A 126 -11.88 -12.44 -10.68
CA VAL A 126 -10.48 -12.01 -10.75
C VAL A 126 -10.26 -10.93 -11.82
N GLU A 127 -11.06 -10.94 -12.89
CA GLU A 127 -11.05 -9.92 -13.94
C GLU A 127 -11.45 -8.55 -13.40
N ILE A 128 -12.38 -8.49 -12.45
CA ILE A 128 -12.81 -7.24 -11.80
C ILE A 128 -11.69 -6.73 -10.89
N HIS A 129 -11.09 -7.59 -10.07
CA HIS A 129 -9.92 -7.23 -9.26
C HIS A 129 -8.76 -6.70 -10.11
N THR A 130 -8.48 -7.37 -11.22
CA THR A 130 -7.44 -6.98 -12.17
C THR A 130 -7.75 -5.62 -12.78
N HIS A 131 -9.02 -5.37 -13.16
CA HIS A 131 -9.45 -4.08 -13.69
C HIS A 131 -9.30 -2.96 -12.67
N LEU A 132 -9.85 -3.14 -11.47
CA LEU A 132 -9.75 -2.17 -10.36
C LEU A 132 -8.30 -1.79 -10.09
N LEU A 133 -7.42 -2.80 -9.95
CA LEU A 133 -6.02 -2.57 -9.65
C LEU A 133 -5.30 -1.87 -10.81
N THR A 134 -5.58 -2.24 -12.05
CA THR A 134 -5.00 -1.58 -13.23
C THR A 134 -5.34 -0.10 -13.31
N GLN A 135 -6.55 0.29 -12.87
CA GLN A 135 -6.98 1.69 -12.86
C GLN A 135 -6.44 2.47 -11.66
N ARG A 136 -6.27 1.82 -10.49
CA ARG A 136 -6.05 2.51 -9.21
C ARG A 136 -4.67 2.34 -8.60
N TRP A 137 -3.79 1.51 -9.18
CA TRP A 137 -2.47 1.23 -8.60
C TRP A 137 -1.67 2.50 -8.26
N ALA A 138 -1.70 3.53 -9.12
CA ALA A 138 -0.93 4.75 -8.91
C ALA A 138 -1.44 5.54 -7.69
N GLU A 139 -2.75 5.62 -7.52
CA GLU A 139 -3.40 6.26 -6.37
C GLU A 139 -3.13 5.47 -5.08
N LEU A 140 -3.19 4.14 -5.13
CA LEU A 140 -2.90 3.26 -4.00
C LEU A 140 -1.45 3.44 -3.50
N VAL A 141 -0.48 3.45 -4.42
CA VAL A 141 0.94 3.64 -4.06
C VAL A 141 1.19 5.02 -3.46
N LEU A 142 0.62 6.08 -4.04
CA LEU A 142 0.78 7.44 -3.52
C LEU A 142 0.11 7.62 -2.14
N LEU A 143 -1.09 7.07 -1.95
CA LEU A 143 -1.77 7.07 -0.66
C LEU A 143 -0.94 6.35 0.41
N SER A 144 -0.45 5.14 0.12
CA SER A 144 0.43 4.41 1.03
C SER A 144 1.73 5.17 1.31
N ALA A 145 2.36 5.76 0.29
CA ALA A 145 3.56 6.56 0.48
C ALA A 145 3.33 7.78 1.39
N CYS A 146 2.19 8.47 1.24
CA CYS A 146 1.82 9.58 2.12
C CYS A 146 1.60 9.14 3.56
N PHE A 147 0.83 8.07 3.76
CA PHE A 147 0.58 7.53 5.09
C PHE A 147 1.88 7.06 5.77
N TYR A 148 2.71 6.29 5.05
CA TYR A 148 4.00 5.82 5.56
C TYR A 148 4.89 6.96 6.03
N SER A 149 5.05 8.00 5.20
CA SER A 149 5.90 9.15 5.48
C SER A 149 5.44 9.93 6.72
N CYS A 150 4.13 10.11 6.88
CA CYS A 150 3.58 10.82 8.04
C CYS A 150 3.75 10.00 9.33
N SER A 151 3.48 8.69 9.26
CA SER A 151 3.59 7.80 10.41
C SER A 151 5.04 7.70 10.92
N THR A 152 6.02 7.56 10.02
CA THR A 152 7.44 7.48 10.41
C THR A 152 8.03 8.82 10.87
N SER A 153 7.55 9.96 10.37
CA SER A 153 8.00 11.29 10.80
C SER A 153 7.56 11.65 12.21
N ASN A 154 6.40 11.13 12.65
CA ASN A 154 5.92 11.37 14.01
C ASN A 154 6.72 10.57 15.05
N LEU A 155 7.23 9.39 14.68
CA LEU A 155 8.06 8.53 15.53
C LEU A 155 9.46 9.13 15.79
N SER A 156 10.04 9.85 14.82
CA SER A 156 11.39 10.44 14.96
C SER A 156 11.44 11.70 15.84
N ASN A 157 10.29 12.31 16.12
CA ASN A 157 10.23 13.53 16.95
C ASN A 157 10.11 13.24 18.46
N ASP A 158 9.93 11.97 18.86
CA ASP A 158 9.64 11.59 20.26
C ASP A 158 10.85 10.98 21.00
N GLU A 159 11.99 10.76 20.33
CA GLU A 159 13.24 10.36 21.00
C GLU A 159 14.21 11.54 21.15
N THR A 160 14.49 11.85 22.41
CA THR A 160 15.60 12.66 22.92
C THR A 160 16.90 12.48 22.11
N ALA A 161 17.17 13.38 21.16
CA ALA A 161 18.47 13.49 20.51
C ALA A 161 19.06 14.89 20.73
N VAL A 162 19.70 15.08 21.89
CA VAL A 162 20.80 16.04 22.02
C VAL A 162 21.95 15.51 21.17
N SER A 163 22.27 16.16 20.05
CA SER A 163 23.51 15.95 19.27
C SER A 163 23.76 17.21 18.43
N THR A 164 24.53 18.19 18.93
CA THR A 164 25.98 18.33 18.66
C THR A 164 26.45 17.82 17.29
N THR A 165 26.72 18.77 16.39
CA THR A 165 27.76 18.74 15.35
C THR A 165 27.90 17.45 14.52
N THR A 166 27.32 17.41 13.33
CA THR A 166 28.02 17.27 12.02
C THR A 166 27.00 17.20 10.90
N ILE A 167 27.43 17.60 9.72
CA ILE A 167 26.67 18.02 8.56
C ILE A 167 26.28 16.78 7.73
N ASP A 168 25.66 15.77 8.34
CA ASP A 168 25.10 14.65 7.58
C ASP A 168 23.73 15.07 7.04
N GLY A 169 23.74 15.43 5.75
CA GLY A 169 22.61 16.02 5.05
C GLY A 169 21.33 15.20 5.25
N ASN A 170 20.27 15.90 5.67
CA ASN A 170 18.93 15.38 5.90
C ASN A 170 18.54 14.32 4.86
N GLU A 171 18.59 13.04 5.24
CA GLU A 171 18.27 11.92 4.35
C GLU A 171 16.76 11.68 4.23
N GLU A 172 15.95 12.55 4.83
CA GLU A 172 14.50 12.44 4.88
C GLU A 172 13.80 13.35 3.85
N VAL A 173 12.61 12.92 3.46
CA VAL A 173 11.75 13.69 2.56
C VAL A 173 11.25 14.96 3.26
N SER A 174 11.33 16.10 2.58
CA SER A 174 10.73 17.36 3.00
C SER A 174 9.24 17.38 2.68
N PHE A 175 8.43 17.85 3.63
CA PHE A 175 6.99 18.04 3.45
C PHE A 175 6.65 19.41 2.85
N ILE A 176 7.64 20.30 2.67
CA ILE A 176 7.38 21.70 2.29
C ILE A 176 8.20 22.09 1.07
N ASP A 177 9.45 21.67 0.99
CA ASP A 177 10.39 22.11 -0.05
C ASP A 177 10.67 21.00 -1.07
N PRO A 178 10.11 21.09 -2.30
CA PRO A 178 10.36 20.12 -3.35
C PRO A 178 11.82 20.12 -3.84
N SER A 179 12.58 21.19 -3.63
CA SER A 179 14.00 21.29 -4.03
C SER A 179 14.87 20.33 -3.21
N VAL A 180 14.60 20.23 -1.91
CA VAL A 180 15.24 19.25 -1.02
C VAL A 180 14.93 17.82 -1.51
N ASN A 181 13.69 17.57 -1.91
CA ASN A 181 13.26 16.26 -2.40
C ASN A 181 13.90 15.89 -3.74
N ILE A 182 14.09 16.86 -4.64
CA ILE A 182 14.82 16.64 -5.90
C ILE A 182 16.29 16.30 -5.64
N LEU A 183 16.95 16.98 -4.70
CA LEU A 183 18.33 16.67 -4.33
C LEU A 183 18.44 15.28 -3.69
N LEU A 184 17.52 14.94 -2.78
CA LEU A 184 17.44 13.61 -2.17
C LEU A 184 17.27 12.51 -3.23
N LEU A 185 16.34 12.73 -4.16
CA LEU A 185 16.10 11.82 -5.28
C LEU A 185 17.35 11.65 -6.15
N GLN A 186 18.05 12.74 -6.47
CA GLN A 186 19.26 12.71 -7.26
C GLN A 186 20.38 11.92 -6.56
N LYS A 187 20.57 12.13 -5.25
CA LYS A 187 21.55 11.38 -4.43
C LYS A 187 21.26 9.89 -4.50
N ARG A 188 20.01 9.50 -4.23
CA ARG A 188 19.60 8.10 -4.16
C ARG A 188 19.59 7.40 -5.52
N LEU A 189 19.13 8.07 -6.59
CA LEU A 189 19.23 7.55 -7.94
C LEU A 189 20.69 7.35 -8.36
N SER A 190 21.56 8.32 -8.10
CA SER A 190 23.00 8.20 -8.44
C SER A 190 23.65 7.00 -7.74
N ALA A 191 23.30 6.78 -6.47
CA ALA A 191 23.78 5.65 -5.69
C ALA A 191 23.26 4.31 -6.24
N VAL A 192 21.97 4.22 -6.60
CA VAL A 192 21.40 3.01 -7.23
C VAL A 192 21.98 2.74 -8.62
N MET A 193 22.25 3.79 -9.39
CA MET A 193 22.82 3.68 -10.73
C MET A 193 24.33 3.43 -10.73
N GLY A 194 25.01 3.54 -9.58
CA GLY A 194 26.47 3.40 -9.46
C GLY A 194 27.26 4.49 -10.18
N LYS A 195 26.60 5.60 -10.56
CA LYS A 195 27.23 6.72 -11.28
C LYS A 195 26.49 8.02 -10.97
N PRO A 196 27.19 9.17 -10.99
CA PRO A 196 26.56 10.46 -10.76
C PRO A 196 25.54 10.76 -11.87
N ILE A 197 24.34 11.17 -11.47
CA ILE A 197 23.30 11.67 -12.38
C ILE A 197 23.24 13.20 -12.23
N PRO A 198 23.36 13.97 -13.32
CA PRO A 198 23.22 15.42 -13.27
C PRO A 198 21.88 15.85 -12.68
N LEU A 199 21.90 16.84 -11.78
CA LEU A 199 20.69 17.36 -11.13
C LEU A 199 19.67 17.86 -12.14
N GLU A 200 20.14 18.53 -13.19
CA GLU A 200 19.30 19.05 -14.30
C GLU A 200 18.45 17.95 -14.96
N HIS A 201 18.98 16.73 -15.10
CA HIS A 201 18.23 15.61 -15.68
C HIS A 201 17.14 15.13 -14.74
N VAL A 202 17.41 15.08 -13.43
CA VAL A 202 16.43 14.69 -12.41
C VAL A 202 15.33 15.74 -12.31
N THR A 203 15.69 17.03 -12.25
CA THR A 203 14.73 18.13 -12.23
C THR A 203 13.82 18.11 -13.46
N LYS A 204 14.38 17.90 -14.65
CA LYS A 204 13.60 17.87 -15.90
C LYS A 204 12.63 16.69 -15.96
N GLU A 205 13.05 15.50 -15.54
CA GLU A 205 12.27 14.26 -15.70
C GLU A 205 11.33 13.98 -14.53
N ALA A 206 11.75 14.28 -13.29
CA ALA A 206 11.00 13.97 -12.07
C ALA A 206 10.41 15.21 -11.38
N GLY A 207 10.85 16.42 -11.73
CA GLY A 207 10.41 17.70 -11.14
C GLY A 207 8.89 17.81 -10.95
N PRO A 208 8.10 17.67 -12.03
CA PRO A 208 6.64 17.77 -11.93
C PRO A 208 6.03 16.78 -10.94
N LEU A 209 6.54 15.54 -10.89
CA LEU A 209 6.06 14.54 -9.93
C LEU A 209 6.47 14.90 -8.50
N VAL A 210 7.71 15.34 -8.29
CA VAL A 210 8.21 15.69 -6.95
C VAL A 210 7.47 16.89 -6.39
N GLU A 211 7.18 17.91 -7.20
CA GLU A 211 6.37 19.06 -6.78
C GLU A 211 4.95 18.63 -6.34
N LYS A 212 4.27 17.84 -7.18
CA LYS A 212 2.93 17.33 -6.87
C LYS A 212 2.92 16.44 -5.64
N PHE A 213 3.91 15.55 -5.51
CA PHE A 213 4.03 14.64 -4.38
C PHE A 213 4.38 15.38 -3.08
N THR A 214 5.23 16.41 -3.13
CA THR A 214 5.55 17.25 -1.96
C THR A 214 4.30 17.99 -1.46
N ALA A 215 3.52 18.58 -2.37
CA ALA A 215 2.26 19.22 -2.02
C ALA A 215 1.23 18.21 -1.47
N LEU A 216 1.19 17.00 -2.03
CA LEU A 216 0.33 15.91 -1.59
C LEU A 216 0.68 15.47 -0.15
N LEU A 217 1.97 15.30 0.14
CA LEU A 217 2.50 14.99 1.47
C LEU A 217 2.17 16.08 2.48
N TYR A 218 2.40 17.34 2.11
CA TYR A 218 2.08 18.49 2.95
C TYR A 218 0.62 18.45 3.39
N SER A 219 -0.29 18.35 2.41
CA SER A 219 -1.73 18.35 2.67
C SER A 219 -2.16 17.12 3.49
N PHE A 220 -1.63 15.93 3.18
CA PHE A 220 -1.92 14.71 3.93
C PHE A 220 -1.50 14.82 5.41
N SER A 221 -0.33 15.41 5.68
CA SER A 221 0.19 15.59 7.05
C SER A 221 -0.72 16.46 7.93
N LYS A 222 -1.54 17.33 7.34
CA LYS A 222 -2.48 18.19 8.08
C LYS A 222 -3.78 17.49 8.44
N MET A 223 -4.14 16.42 7.73
CA MET A 223 -5.43 15.73 7.95
C MET A 223 -5.43 14.83 9.19
N ARG A 224 -4.28 14.47 9.77
CA ARG A 224 -4.19 13.54 10.93
C ARG A 224 -4.96 12.22 10.69
N ILE A 225 -4.73 11.61 9.53
CA ILE A 225 -5.35 10.33 9.15
C ILE A 225 -4.84 9.23 10.08
N THR A 226 -5.75 8.53 10.77
CA THR A 226 -5.41 7.37 11.59
C THR A 226 -5.26 6.09 10.75
N PRO A 227 -4.63 5.02 11.26
CA PRO A 227 -4.51 3.74 10.54
C PRO A 227 -5.86 3.18 10.07
N GLU A 228 -6.89 3.26 10.91
CA GLU A 228 -8.26 2.80 10.61
C GLU A 228 -8.85 3.57 9.42
N ALA A 229 -8.73 4.90 9.44
CA ALA A 229 -9.21 5.74 8.35
C ALA A 229 -8.42 5.47 7.05
N TYR A 230 -7.11 5.32 7.15
CA TYR A 230 -6.23 5.04 6.01
C TYR A 230 -6.61 3.74 5.29
N VAL A 231 -6.79 2.62 6.02
CA VAL A 231 -7.15 1.35 5.36
C VAL A 231 -8.54 1.39 4.72
N CYS A 232 -9.48 2.12 5.31
CA CYS A 232 -10.79 2.35 4.70
C CYS A 232 -10.66 3.17 3.41
N ILE A 233 -9.90 4.28 3.43
CA ILE A 233 -9.66 5.11 2.24
C ILE A 233 -8.98 4.28 1.14
N LYS A 234 -8.02 3.43 1.49
CA LYS A 234 -7.32 2.55 0.54
C LYS A 234 -8.26 1.53 -0.10
N ALA A 235 -9.13 0.89 0.68
CA ALA A 235 -10.16 -0.03 0.16
C ALA A 235 -11.17 0.70 -0.74
N ILE A 236 -11.67 1.87 -0.33
CA ILE A 236 -12.56 2.71 -1.13
C ILE A 236 -11.91 3.13 -2.44
N THR A 237 -10.62 3.50 -2.41
CA THR A 237 -9.83 3.89 -3.57
C THR A 237 -9.72 2.72 -4.56
N LEU A 238 -9.39 1.51 -4.08
CA LEU A 238 -9.37 0.32 -4.93
C LEU A 238 -10.73 0.09 -5.59
N LEU A 239 -11.81 0.16 -4.82
CA LEU A 239 -13.19 -0.14 -5.26
C LEU A 239 -13.82 0.97 -6.11
N HIS A 240 -13.10 2.06 -6.41
CA HIS A 240 -13.62 3.13 -7.26
C HIS A 240 -13.59 2.72 -8.74
N TYR A 241 -14.62 1.97 -9.15
CA TYR A 241 -14.81 1.43 -10.48
C TYR A 241 -15.36 2.48 -11.44
N ASN A 242 -14.61 2.84 -12.48
CA ASN A 242 -15.05 3.79 -13.50
C ASN A 242 -15.52 3.04 -14.76
N THR A 243 -16.73 3.34 -15.25
CA THR A 243 -17.36 2.64 -16.37
C THR A 243 -17.15 3.37 -17.70
N GLU A 244 -15.98 3.95 -17.94
CA GLU A 244 -15.76 4.74 -19.15
C GLU A 244 -15.64 3.82 -20.39
N GLY A 245 -16.66 3.87 -21.26
CA GLY A 245 -16.51 3.58 -22.69
C GLY A 245 -16.87 2.18 -23.21
N THR A 246 -17.82 1.44 -22.62
CA THR A 246 -18.35 0.24 -23.30
C THR A 246 -19.83 0.08 -23.04
N ASP A 247 -20.60 -0.25 -24.08
CA ASP A 247 -22.02 -0.57 -24.00
C ASP A 247 -22.29 -1.47 -22.78
N ALA A 248 -23.17 -0.99 -21.91
CA ALA A 248 -23.49 -1.63 -20.64
C ALA A 248 -24.19 -2.97 -20.91
N ASN A 249 -23.41 -4.04 -20.98
CA ASN A 249 -23.96 -5.39 -20.96
C ASN A 249 -24.50 -5.69 -19.54
N ASP A 250 -25.56 -6.49 -19.43
CA ASP A 250 -26.26 -6.76 -18.16
C ASP A 250 -25.31 -7.32 -17.07
N GLU A 251 -24.33 -8.14 -17.47
CA GLU A 251 -23.31 -8.69 -16.58
C GLU A 251 -22.38 -7.62 -15.99
N LYS A 252 -21.92 -6.65 -16.81
CA LYS A 252 -21.09 -5.53 -16.32
C LYS A 252 -21.86 -4.67 -15.33
N SER A 253 -23.14 -4.42 -15.60
CA SER A 253 -24.05 -3.69 -14.71
C SER A 253 -24.25 -4.41 -13.37
N ALA A 254 -24.27 -5.75 -13.35
CA ALA A 254 -24.33 -6.52 -12.11
C ALA A 254 -23.06 -6.35 -11.26
N PHE A 255 -21.87 -6.41 -11.87
CA PHE A 255 -20.61 -6.22 -11.13
C PHE A 255 -20.41 -4.80 -10.65
N VAL A 256 -20.79 -3.78 -11.43
CA VAL A 256 -20.78 -2.39 -10.98
C VAL A 256 -21.61 -2.25 -9.70
N ARG A 257 -22.84 -2.76 -9.69
CA ARG A 257 -23.71 -2.74 -8.50
C ARG A 257 -23.08 -3.47 -7.31
N LYS A 258 -22.44 -4.62 -7.54
CA LYS A 258 -21.77 -5.39 -6.49
C LYS A 258 -20.57 -4.65 -5.90
N VAL A 259 -19.72 -4.07 -6.75
CA VAL A 259 -18.58 -3.26 -6.31
C VAL A 259 -19.03 -2.05 -5.50
N THR A 260 -20.07 -1.34 -5.95
CA THR A 260 -20.66 -0.21 -5.20
C THR A 260 -21.19 -0.66 -3.84
N LEU A 261 -21.88 -1.81 -3.77
CA LEU A 261 -22.40 -2.32 -2.50
C LEU A 261 -21.29 -2.67 -1.50
N ILE A 262 -20.16 -3.23 -1.98
CA ILE A 262 -18.99 -3.50 -1.15
C ILE A 262 -18.34 -2.17 -0.72
N GLN A 263 -18.17 -1.23 -1.66
CA GLN A 263 -17.59 0.09 -1.39
C GLN A 263 -18.38 0.85 -0.31
N ASP A 264 -19.72 0.82 -0.37
CA ASP A 264 -20.61 1.46 0.59
C ASP A 264 -20.37 0.98 2.02
N GLN A 265 -19.99 -0.29 2.21
CA GLN A 265 -19.66 -0.81 3.54
C GLN A 265 -18.42 -0.12 4.11
N PHE A 266 -17.38 0.09 3.30
CA PHE A 266 -16.18 0.80 3.72
C PHE A 266 -16.41 2.31 3.88
N VAL A 267 -17.26 2.92 3.05
CA VAL A 267 -17.66 4.33 3.22
C VAL A 267 -18.38 4.53 4.55
N LYS A 268 -19.33 3.64 4.90
CA LYS A 268 -20.03 3.67 6.19
C LYS A 268 -19.07 3.44 7.35
N ALA A 269 -18.17 2.47 7.26
CA ALA A 269 -17.17 2.19 8.28
C ALA A 269 -16.26 3.40 8.52
N LEU A 270 -15.79 4.05 7.45
CA LEU A 270 -15.02 5.29 7.52
C LEU A 270 -15.83 6.39 8.21
N GLN A 271 -17.06 6.65 7.77
CA GLN A 271 -17.90 7.69 8.36
C GLN A 271 -18.12 7.49 9.87
N VAL A 272 -18.42 6.26 10.29
CA VAL A 272 -18.58 5.93 11.71
C VAL A 272 -17.30 6.21 12.48
N HIS A 273 -16.14 5.79 11.95
CA HIS A 273 -14.84 6.05 12.58
C HIS A 273 -14.52 7.53 12.71
N LEU A 274 -14.75 8.33 11.66
CA LEU A 274 -14.51 9.77 11.69
C LEU A 274 -15.44 10.51 12.66
N ILE A 275 -16.69 10.05 12.83
CA ILE A 275 -17.62 10.63 13.82
C ILE A 275 -17.17 10.29 15.25
N GLN A 276 -16.64 9.10 15.47
CA GLN A 276 -16.17 8.66 16.79
C GLN A 276 -14.84 9.30 17.20
N ASN A 277 -14.07 9.80 16.25
CA ASN A 277 -12.76 10.41 16.48
C ASN A 277 -12.76 11.91 16.19
N GLU A 278 -13.24 12.71 17.15
CA GLU A 278 -13.41 14.17 17.00
C GLU A 278 -12.10 14.93 16.74
N GLU A 279 -10.96 14.39 17.17
CA GLU A 279 -9.61 14.98 16.99
C GLU A 279 -8.92 14.52 15.68
N GLY A 280 -9.56 13.61 14.94
CA GLY A 280 -9.06 13.01 13.72
C GLY A 280 -9.39 13.80 12.45
N ALA A 281 -9.13 13.16 11.30
CA ALA A 281 -9.43 13.73 10.00
C ALA A 281 -10.92 14.03 9.82
N ARG A 282 -11.24 15.11 9.08
CA ARG A 282 -12.61 15.39 8.68
C ARG A 282 -12.87 14.86 7.28
N LEU A 283 -14.11 14.41 7.04
CA LEU A 283 -14.53 13.97 5.72
C LEU A 283 -14.33 15.06 4.64
N SER A 284 -14.57 16.33 4.99
CA SER A 284 -14.34 17.48 4.11
C SER A 284 -12.90 17.58 3.63
N ASP A 285 -11.94 17.31 4.52
CA ASP A 285 -10.52 17.44 4.23
C ASP A 285 -10.08 16.32 3.30
N ILE A 286 -10.55 15.10 3.56
CA ILE A 286 -10.34 13.92 2.70
C ILE A 286 -10.88 14.18 1.29
N LEU A 287 -12.13 14.66 1.18
CA LEU A 287 -12.74 14.95 -0.12
C LEU A 287 -12.00 16.05 -0.90
N THR A 288 -11.42 17.02 -0.21
CA THR A 288 -10.60 18.08 -0.82
C THR A 288 -9.22 17.55 -1.25
N TRP A 289 -8.70 16.56 -0.53
CA TRP A 289 -7.41 15.93 -0.82
C TRP A 289 -7.46 14.94 -1.99
N LEU A 290 -8.58 14.23 -2.19
CA LEU A 290 -8.73 13.22 -3.27
C LEU A 290 -8.41 13.76 -4.68
N PRO A 291 -8.86 14.97 -5.10
CA PRO A 291 -8.45 15.56 -6.36
C PRO A 291 -6.94 15.79 -6.48
N MET A 292 -6.25 16.11 -5.37
CA MET A 292 -4.79 16.25 -5.37
C MET A 292 -4.11 14.90 -5.59
N LEU A 293 -4.61 13.84 -4.94
CA LEU A 293 -4.14 12.47 -5.15
C LEU A 293 -4.28 12.07 -6.62
N HIS A 294 -5.44 12.34 -7.23
CA HIS A 294 -5.69 12.03 -8.63
C HIS A 294 -4.78 12.84 -9.58
N ASN A 295 -4.51 14.11 -9.28
CA ASN A 295 -3.57 14.92 -10.06
C ASN A 295 -2.14 14.35 -10.00
N ALA A 296 -1.65 14.02 -8.80
CA ALA A 296 -0.34 13.41 -8.63
C ALA A 296 -0.24 12.03 -9.28
N SER A 297 -1.30 11.21 -9.20
CA SER A 297 -1.35 9.88 -9.83
C SER A 297 -1.29 9.98 -11.35
N SER A 298 -1.97 10.96 -11.95
CA SER A 298 -1.89 11.24 -13.38
C SER A 298 -0.45 11.57 -13.81
N VAL A 299 0.26 12.42 -13.06
CA VAL A 299 1.68 12.73 -13.35
C VAL A 299 2.57 11.48 -13.20
N LEU A 300 2.32 10.65 -12.19
CA LEU A 300 3.03 9.38 -11.99
C LEU A 300 2.83 8.42 -13.16
N LEU A 301 1.61 8.31 -13.70
CA LEU A 301 1.29 7.45 -14.86
C LEU A 301 2.05 7.87 -16.13
N HIS A 302 2.34 9.15 -16.29
CA HIS A 302 3.11 9.69 -17.41
C HIS A 302 4.63 9.71 -17.16
N SER A 303 5.08 9.38 -15.96
CA SER A 303 6.49 9.33 -15.60
C SER A 303 7.19 8.12 -16.22
N LYS A 304 8.45 8.29 -16.64
CA LYS A 304 9.25 7.19 -17.22
C LYS A 304 9.67 6.13 -16.19
N MET A 305 9.70 6.50 -14.92
CA MET A 305 10.15 5.68 -13.80
C MET A 305 9.30 5.95 -12.55
N PHE A 306 9.36 5.01 -11.61
CA PHE A 306 8.75 5.12 -10.29
C PHE A 306 9.70 5.83 -9.32
N TYR A 307 9.58 7.15 -9.20
CA TYR A 307 10.47 7.94 -8.35
C TYR A 307 10.07 7.96 -6.86
N VAL A 308 8.79 7.77 -6.54
CA VAL A 308 8.26 7.87 -5.17
C VAL A 308 8.95 6.93 -4.17
N PRO A 309 9.22 5.64 -4.47
CA PRO A 309 9.93 4.77 -3.53
C PRO A 309 11.32 5.30 -3.14
N PHE A 310 12.02 5.99 -4.06
CA PHE A 310 13.31 6.62 -3.78
C PHE A 310 13.20 7.80 -2.82
N LEU A 311 12.04 8.47 -2.73
CA LEU A 311 11.85 9.56 -1.77
C LEU A 311 11.54 9.03 -0.37
N ILE A 312 10.77 7.94 -0.28
CA ILE A 312 10.17 7.51 0.98
C ILE A 312 10.94 6.41 1.70
N CYS A 313 11.60 5.50 0.98
CA CYS A 313 12.33 4.40 1.61
C CYS A 313 13.45 4.93 2.51
N LYS A 314 13.45 4.58 3.81
CA LYS A 314 14.53 4.97 4.73
C LYS A 314 15.66 3.94 4.62
N ASN A 315 16.84 4.38 4.20
CA ASN A 315 18.08 3.59 4.08
C ASN A 315 18.20 2.62 2.90
N PRO A 316 18.42 3.08 1.65
CA PRO A 316 18.81 2.18 0.57
C PRO A 316 20.07 1.37 0.90
N HIS A 317 20.94 1.82 1.80
CA HIS A 317 22.21 1.16 2.14
C HIS A 317 22.13 0.01 3.16
N ARG A 318 21.04 -0.15 3.91
CA ARG A 318 21.04 -0.99 5.15
C ARG A 318 20.44 -2.39 4.99
N PHE A 319 19.87 -2.70 3.82
CA PHE A 319 19.09 -3.92 3.65
C PHE A 319 19.89 -5.13 3.10
N ALA A 320 21.22 -5.05 3.07
CA ALA A 320 22.06 -6.22 2.82
C ALA A 320 22.27 -6.94 4.15
N GLY A 321 21.59 -8.08 4.36
CA GLY A 321 21.96 -9.03 5.42
C GLY A 321 20.94 -9.36 6.50
N GLN A 322 19.64 -9.04 6.36
CA GLN A 322 18.64 -9.36 7.38
C GLN A 322 17.58 -10.42 6.98
N ASP A 323 17.53 -10.83 5.71
CA ASP A 323 16.50 -11.76 5.22
C ASP A 323 16.91 -13.25 5.24
N ASP A 324 18.14 -13.60 5.60
CA ASP A 324 18.67 -14.99 5.48
C ASP A 324 18.79 -15.79 6.80
N TYR A 325 18.27 -15.29 7.92
CA TYR A 325 18.39 -16.00 9.22
C TYR A 325 17.05 -16.49 9.79
N SER A 326 16.10 -16.91 8.95
CA SER A 326 14.79 -17.42 9.43
C SER A 326 14.30 -18.72 8.80
N GLU A 327 15.13 -19.43 8.03
CA GLU A 327 14.82 -20.79 7.56
C GLU A 327 15.98 -21.73 7.87
N SER A 328 16.29 -21.92 9.15
CA SER A 328 17.10 -23.03 9.67
C SER A 328 17.02 -23.06 11.20
N ASN A 329 15.95 -23.67 11.73
CA ASN A 329 16.01 -24.55 12.91
C ASN A 329 14.67 -25.25 13.10
#